data_AF-A0A932DQX7-F1
#
_entry.id   AF-A0A932DQX7-F1
#
_cell.length_a   1.000
_cell.length_b   1.000
_cell.length_c   1.000
_cell.angle_alpha   90.00
_cell.angle_beta   90.00
_cell.angle_gamma   90.00
#
_symmetry.space_group_name_H-M   'P 1'
#
loop_
_entity.id
_entity.type
_entity.pdbx_description
1 polymer ?
#
loop_
_entity_poly.entity_id
_entity_poly.type
_entity_poly.pdbx_seq_one_letter_code
_entity_poly.pdbx_strand_id
1 'polypeptide(L)'
;MGVETKLCRVDDFDLDKHEMLKQLKSDYELISDSLNNNGFASLKSEMGIYIQSRTKGAGHGSKSRAFYARPICLNKILGLL
;
A
#
# COMPACT_ATOMS: atom_id res chain seq x y z
N MET A 1 1.30 0.23 -33.79
CA MET A 1 -0.09 0.46 -33.38
C MET A 1 -0.07 1.24 -32.08
N GLY A 2 -0.65 2.45 -32.05
CA GLY A 2 -0.79 3.20 -30.81
C GLY A 2 -1.85 2.55 -29.94
N VAL A 3 -1.59 2.40 -28.64
CA VAL A 3 -2.58 1.93 -27.69
C VAL A 3 -3.45 3.13 -27.34
N GLU A 4 -4.76 3.06 -27.61
CA GLU A 4 -5.70 4.08 -27.17
C GLU A 4 -5.92 3.94 -25.66
N THR A 5 -5.66 5.00 -24.91
CA THR A 5 -5.87 5.04 -23.46
C THR A 5 -7.02 5.99 -23.13
N LYS A 6 -7.97 5.53 -22.32
CA LYS A 6 -9.13 6.31 -21.86
C LYS A 6 -9.12 6.43 -20.33
N LEU A 7 -9.29 7.65 -19.83
CA LEU A 7 -9.55 7.89 -18.41
C LEU A 7 -10.97 7.42 -18.07
N CYS A 8 -11.08 6.47 -17.13
CA CYS A 8 -12.38 5.89 -16.77
C CYS A 8 -13.11 6.69 -15.70
N ARG A 9 -12.40 7.11 -14.64
CA ARG A 9 -13.00 7.74 -13.46
C ARG A 9 -11.96 8.57 -12.71
N VAL A 10 -12.42 9.65 -12.09
CA VAL A 10 -11.68 10.44 -11.09
C VAL A 10 -12.57 10.55 -9.88
N ASP A 11 -12.04 10.25 -8.70
CA ASP A 11 -12.73 10.37 -7.42
C ASP A 11 -11.83 11.07 -6.43
N ASP A 12 -12.45 11.77 -5.49
CA ASP A 12 -11.85 12.23 -4.26
C ASP A 12 -12.08 11.21 -3.13
N PHE A 13 -11.20 11.21 -2.14
CA PHE A 13 -11.39 10.44 -0.94
C PHE A 13 -10.84 11.19 0.26
N ASP A 14 -11.48 10.96 1.40
CA ASP A 14 -11.10 11.54 2.66
C ASP A 14 -10.57 10.45 3.60
N LEU A 15 -9.33 10.66 4.06
CA LEU A 15 -8.68 9.77 5.01
C LEU A 15 -9.12 10.03 6.46
N ASP A 16 -9.76 11.16 6.76
CA ASP A 16 -10.18 11.53 8.12
C ASP A 16 -11.34 10.68 8.67
N LYS A 17 -11.85 9.74 7.86
CA LYS A 17 -12.70 8.65 8.35
C LYS A 17 -11.91 7.83 9.39
N HIS A 18 -12.25 8.05 10.66
CA HIS A 18 -11.51 7.60 11.84
C HIS A 18 -11.02 6.14 11.77
N GLU A 19 -11.86 5.21 11.29
CA GLU A 19 -11.51 3.79 11.21
C GLU A 19 -10.51 3.47 10.08
N MET A 20 -10.58 4.17 8.95
CA MET A 20 -9.63 3.97 7.86
C MET A 20 -8.24 4.49 8.23
N LEU A 21 -8.17 5.69 8.82
CA LEU A 21 -6.92 6.27 9.30
C LEU A 21 -6.27 5.41 10.38
N LYS A 22 -7.05 4.91 11.34
CA LYS A 22 -6.56 3.99 12.38
C LYS A 22 -5.91 2.76 11.79
N GLN A 23 -6.57 2.10 10.83
CA GLN A 23 -6.01 0.90 10.22
C GLN A 23 -4.75 1.20 9.40
N LEU A 24 -4.75 2.28 8.62
CA LEU A 24 -3.56 2.72 7.89
C LEU A 24 -2.38 3.00 8.81
N LYS A 25 -2.64 3.65 9.95
CA LYS A 25 -1.64 3.91 10.99
C LYS A 25 -1.12 2.61 11.59
N SER A 26 -2.01 1.67 11.94
CA SER A 26 -1.63 0.36 12.48
C SER A 26 -0.76 -0.44 11.51
N ASP A 27 -1.10 -0.45 10.22
CA ASP A 27 -0.29 -1.11 9.19
C ASP A 27 1.09 -0.45 9.04
N TYR A 28 1.14 0.89 9.06
CA TYR A 28 2.38 1.65 9.00
C TYR A 28 3.29 1.34 10.19
N GLU A 29 2.75 1.34 11.39
CA GLU A 29 3.47 1.03 12.64
C GLU A 29 3.99 -0.41 12.62
N LEU A 30 3.16 -1.39 12.24
CA LEU A 30 3.57 -2.79 12.08
C LEU A 30 4.79 -2.94 11.15
N ILE A 31 4.76 -2.27 10.00
CA ILE A 31 5.85 -2.34 9.00
C ILE A 31 7.09 -1.61 9.52
N SER A 32 6.91 -0.44 10.13
CA SER A 32 7.99 0.39 10.65
C SER A 32 8.71 -0.29 11.80
N ASP A 33 7.97 -0.85 12.76
CA ASP A 33 8.53 -1.58 13.90
C ASP A 33 9.27 -2.84 13.46
N SER A 34 8.71 -3.56 12.48
CA SER A 34 9.38 -4.74 11.92
C SER A 34 10.69 -4.38 11.23
N LEU A 35 10.73 -3.27 10.50
CA LEU A 35 11.95 -2.76 9.86
C LEU A 35 12.98 -2.30 10.89
N ASN A 36 12.56 -1.50 11.88
CA ASN A 36 13.45 -0.91 12.86
C ASN A 36 14.07 -1.95 13.81
N ASN A 37 13.29 -2.97 14.20
CA ASN A 37 13.72 -3.96 15.19
C ASN A 37 14.32 -5.21 14.55
N ASN A 38 13.90 -5.59 13.35
CA ASN A 38 14.27 -6.88 12.73
C ASN A 38 14.91 -6.74 11.34
N GLY A 39 15.03 -5.52 10.80
CA GLY A 39 15.70 -5.24 9.54
C GLY A 39 14.90 -5.63 8.28
N PHE A 40 15.47 -5.41 7.09
CA PHE A 40 14.76 -5.59 5.81
C PHE A 40 14.24 -7.01 5.53
N ALA A 41 14.87 -8.03 6.11
CA ALA A 41 14.50 -9.43 5.88
C ALA A 41 13.21 -9.85 6.61
N SER A 42 12.80 -9.09 7.64
CA SER A 42 11.57 -9.35 8.39
C SER A 42 10.31 -8.88 7.66
N LEU A 43 10.47 -8.02 6.65
CA LEU A 43 9.35 -7.46 5.90
C LEU A 43 8.73 -8.51 4.99
N LYS A 44 7.51 -8.91 5.32
CA LYS A 44 6.72 -9.86 4.53
C LYS A 44 5.61 -9.16 3.76
N SER A 45 5.29 -9.66 2.58
CA SER A 45 4.21 -9.12 1.74
C SER A 45 2.81 -9.28 2.35
N GLU A 46 2.65 -10.18 3.31
CA GLU A 46 1.39 -10.43 4.02
C GLU A 46 1.12 -9.42 5.15
N MET A 47 2.11 -8.59 5.52
CA MET A 47 1.94 -7.57 6.55
C MET A 47 0.99 -6.45 6.08
N GLY A 48 0.13 -6.03 7.02
CA GLY A 48 -0.83 -4.95 6.85
C GLY A 48 -2.10 -5.33 6.09
N ILE A 49 -3.20 -4.68 6.43
CA ILE A 49 -4.52 -4.94 5.86
C ILE A 49 -4.77 -4.04 4.65
N TYR A 50 -4.49 -2.74 4.78
CA TYR A 50 -4.71 -1.70 3.77
C TYR A 50 -3.45 -1.30 3.03
N ILE A 51 -2.29 -1.29 3.70
CA ILE A 51 -0.99 -1.06 3.05
C ILE A 51 -0.02 -2.18 3.36
N GLN A 52 0.90 -2.43 2.41
CA GLN A 52 1.93 -3.46 2.54
C GLN A 52 3.27 -2.93 2.04
N SER A 53 4.37 -3.47 2.56
CA SER A 53 5.70 -3.22 2.02
C SER A 53 6.02 -4.23 0.91
N ARG A 54 6.48 -3.74 -0.25
CA ARG A 54 6.93 -4.59 -1.37
C ARG A 54 8.22 -4.02 -1.96
N THR A 55 8.99 -4.89 -2.60
CA THR A 55 10.19 -4.48 -3.36
C THR A 55 9.80 -3.51 -4.47
N LYS A 56 10.52 -2.39 -4.61
CA LYS A 56 10.32 -1.40 -5.68
C LYS A 56 11.37 -1.60 -6.78
N GLY A 57 10.90 -1.80 -8.01
CA GLY A 57 11.72 -2.00 -9.21
C GLY A 57 11.61 -3.42 -9.78
N ALA A 58 11.70 -3.55 -11.11
CA ALA A 58 11.84 -4.83 -11.78
C ALA A 58 13.24 -5.40 -11.47
N GLY A 59 13.32 -6.68 -11.10
CA GLY A 59 14.51 -7.29 -10.51
C GLY A 59 15.81 -6.97 -11.25
N HIS A 60 16.87 -6.67 -10.49
CA HIS A 60 18.31 -6.60 -10.84
C HIS A 60 19.07 -6.06 -9.60
N GLY A 61 18.79 -6.63 -8.41
CA GLY A 61 19.48 -6.22 -7.17
C GLY A 61 18.90 -4.99 -6.43
N SER A 62 17.77 -4.43 -6.87
CA SER A 62 17.10 -3.36 -6.11
C SER A 62 16.61 -3.87 -4.75
N LYS A 63 17.12 -3.26 -3.67
CA LYS A 63 16.80 -3.59 -2.27
C LYS A 63 15.74 -2.66 -1.64
N SER A 64 15.29 -1.64 -2.36
CA SER A 64 14.37 -0.65 -1.81
C SER A 64 12.95 -1.22 -1.64
N ARG A 65 12.22 -0.67 -0.66
CA ARG A 65 10.82 -0.99 -0.37
C ARG A 65 9.96 0.23 -0.64
N ALA A 66 8.71 -0.01 -1.02
CA ALA A 66 7.67 1.02 -1.04
C ALA A 66 6.42 0.48 -0.38
N PHE A 67 5.60 1.40 0.15
CA PHE A 67 4.24 1.11 0.57
C PHE A 67 3.35 1.02 -0.66
N TYR A 68 2.58 -0.05 -0.75
CA TYR A 68 1.56 -0.25 -1.76
C TYR A 68 0.20 -0.37 -1.07
N ALA A 69 -0.79 0.37 -1.55
CA ALA A 69 -2.18 0.14 -1.17
C ALA A 69 -2.61 -1.25 -1.66
N ARG A 70 -3.25 -2.02 -0.78
CA ARG A 70 -3.87 -3.29 -1.13
C ARG A 70 -5.19 -3.04 -1.85
N PRO A 71 -5.66 -3.97 -2.71
CA PRO A 71 -6.94 -3.83 -3.40
C PRO A 71 -8.13 -3.53 -2.47
N ILE A 72 -8.14 -4.09 -1.26
CA ILE A 72 -9.17 -3.80 -0.26
C ILE A 72 -9.18 -2.32 0.17
N CYS A 73 -8.01 -1.67 0.28
CA CYS A 73 -7.91 -0.25 0.58
C CYS A 73 -8.43 0.58 -0.60
N LEU A 74 -8.01 0.24 -1.83
CA LEU A 74 -8.47 0.92 -3.04
C LEU A 74 -9.98 0.81 -3.23
N ASN A 75 -10.56 -0.37 -3.04
CA ASN A 75 -12.00 -0.56 -3.13
C ASN A 75 -12.75 0.29 -2.11
N LYS A 76 -12.22 0.42 -0.89
CA LYS A 76 -12.82 1.28 0.15
C LYS A 76 -12.73 2.77 -0.21
N ILE A 77 -11.60 3.21 -0.76
CA ILE A 77 -11.38 4.57 -1.26
C ILE A 77 -12.33 4.90 -2.42
N LEU A 78 -12.55 3.96 -3.34
CA LEU A 78 -13.43 4.14 -4.50
C LEU A 78 -14.92 3.93 -4.20
N GLY A 79 -15.27 3.58 -2.96
CA GLY A 79 -16.65 3.29 -2.55
C GLY A 79 -17.23 2.01 -3.17
N LEU A 80 -16.39 1.03 -3.49
CA LEU A 80 -16.76 -0.27 -4.08
C LEU A 80 -16.95 -1.37 -3.02
N LEU A 81 -16.73 -1.04 -1.75
CA LEU A 81 -16.93 -1.88 -0.56
C LEU A 81 -17.60 -1.07 0.55
#